data_AF-A0AAQ3P052-F1
#
_entry.id   AF-A0AAQ3P052-F1
#
_cell.length_a   1.000
_cell.length_b   1.000
_cell.length_c   1.000
_cell.angle_alpha   90.00
_cell.angle_beta   90.00
_cell.angle_gamma   90.00
#
_symmetry.space_group_name_H-M   'P 1'
#
loop_
_entity.id
_entity.type
_entity.pdbx_description
1 polymer ?
#
loop_
_entity_poly.entity_id
_entity_poly.type
_entity_poly.pdbx_seq_one_letter_code
_entity_poly.pdbx_strand_id
1 'polypeptide(L)'
;MKNGLLYAKSLLRKLAGGSELPSNWERNRDTDDTSSDAGSSSVGSQSTDELSEILSQADIWLGRAELLQSLLGSGIAASLDDIADGESSAHLRDRLVAEERYSMAVYTCKKCKVDKSPAYQYCSFMY
;
A
#
# COMPACT_ATOMS: atom_id res chain seq x y z
N MET A 1 -15.51 4.73 -5.17
CA MET A 1 -14.09 4.32 -5.17
C MET A 1 -13.86 2.84 -4.79
N LYS A 2 -14.71 2.20 -3.97
CA LYS A 2 -14.58 0.77 -3.59
C LYS A 2 -14.62 -0.22 -4.77
N ASN A 3 -15.42 0.09 -5.80
CA ASN A 3 -15.62 -0.81 -6.96
C ASN A 3 -14.35 -1.03 -7.80
N GLY A 4 -13.44 -0.06 -7.86
CA GLY A 4 -12.21 -0.17 -8.64
C GLY A 4 -11.19 -1.13 -8.04
N LEU A 5 -11.04 -1.11 -6.71
CA LEU A 5 -10.07 -1.96 -6.02
C LEU A 5 -10.48 -3.44 -6.04
N LEU A 6 -11.78 -3.71 -5.84
CA LEU A 6 -12.34 -5.06 -5.96
C LEU A 6 -12.18 -5.61 -7.38
N TYR A 7 -12.41 -4.76 -8.39
CA TYR A 7 -12.18 -5.14 -9.78
C TYR A 7 -10.71 -5.47 -10.04
N ALA A 8 -9.77 -4.64 -9.59
CA ALA A 8 -8.34 -4.89 -9.72
C ALA A 8 -7.90 -6.21 -9.04
N LYS A 9 -8.38 -6.49 -7.82
CA LYS A 9 -8.15 -7.78 -7.14
C LYS A 9 -8.70 -8.96 -7.94
N SER A 10 -9.88 -8.81 -8.54
CA SER A 10 -10.46 -9.86 -9.37
C SER A 10 -9.65 -10.11 -10.65
N LEU A 11 -9.08 -9.07 -11.26
CA LEU A 11 -8.18 -9.19 -12.41
C LEU A 11 -6.88 -9.90 -12.02
N LEU A 12 -6.26 -9.51 -10.91
CA LEU A 12 -5.01 -10.13 -10.45
C LEU A 12 -5.19 -11.63 -10.17
N ARG A 13 -6.31 -12.02 -9.56
CA ARG A 13 -6.64 -13.43 -9.32
C ARG A 13 -6.83 -14.23 -10.61
N LYS A 14 -7.38 -13.61 -11.66
CA LYS A 14 -7.49 -14.24 -12.98
C LYS A 14 -6.10 -14.45 -13.59
N LEU A 15 -5.21 -13.45 -13.50
CA LEU A 15 -3.82 -13.54 -13.95
C LEU A 15 -3.02 -14.62 -13.20
N ALA A 16 -3.23 -14.77 -11.88
CA ALA A 16 -2.56 -15.78 -11.07
C ALA A 16 -3.12 -17.21 -11.24
N GLY A 17 -4.35 -17.36 -11.77
CA GLY A 17 -5.10 -18.62 -11.79
C GLY A 17 -4.99 -19.45 -13.07
N GLY A 18 -4.42 -18.94 -14.17
CA GLY A 18 -4.18 -19.74 -15.37
C GLY A 18 -4.25 -18.98 -16.69
N SER A 19 -3.23 -19.24 -17.51
CA SER A 19 -3.18 -19.30 -18.98
C SER A 19 -3.81 -18.16 -19.81
N GLU A 20 -2.97 -17.62 -20.68
CA GLU A 20 -3.29 -16.83 -21.88
C GLU A 20 -3.55 -15.34 -21.63
N LEU A 21 -2.50 -14.66 -21.16
CA LEU A 21 -2.23 -13.32 -21.66
C LEU A 21 -2.15 -13.42 -23.20
N PRO A 22 -2.93 -12.65 -23.99
CA PRO A 22 -2.60 -12.47 -25.39
C PRO A 22 -1.20 -11.86 -25.42
N SER A 23 -0.25 -12.63 -25.94
CA SER A 23 1.14 -12.30 -26.16
C SER A 23 1.29 -11.21 -27.23
N ASN A 24 0.67 -10.05 -27.01
CA ASN A 24 0.64 -8.96 -27.98
C ASN A 24 1.00 -7.61 -27.32
N TRP A 25 1.96 -7.65 -26.40
CA TRP A 25 2.75 -6.48 -26.02
C TRP A 25 4.01 -6.34 -26.90
N GLU A 26 4.33 -7.35 -27.71
CA GLU A 26 5.31 -7.21 -28.78
C GLU A 26 4.79 -6.15 -29.75
N ARG A 27 5.34 -4.94 -29.59
CA ARG A 27 5.34 -3.89 -30.59
C ARG A 27 5.99 -4.50 -31.84
N ASN A 28 5.17 -5.18 -32.63
CA ASN A 28 5.49 -5.61 -33.97
C ASN A 28 5.79 -4.34 -34.77
N ARG A 29 7.09 -4.11 -34.98
CA ARG A 29 7.60 -3.23 -36.01
C ARG A 29 8.41 -4.15 -36.91
N ASP A 30 7.71 -4.73 -37.87
CA ASP A 30 8.27 -5.48 -38.99
C ASP A 30 9.39 -4.67 -39.65
N THR A 31 10.59 -5.25 -39.72
CA THR A 31 11.50 -5.24 -40.88
C THR A 31 12.64 -6.25 -40.68
N ASP A 32 12.42 -7.45 -41.22
CA ASP A 32 13.31 -8.31 -42.01
C ASP A 32 14.82 -8.50 -41.72
N ASP A 33 15.14 -9.81 -41.62
CA ASP A 33 16.23 -10.56 -42.26
C ASP A 33 17.65 -10.56 -41.65
N THR A 34 17.95 -11.62 -40.87
CA THR A 34 19.14 -12.45 -41.11
C THR A 34 19.17 -13.69 -40.19
N SER A 35 19.37 -14.84 -40.84
CA SER A 35 19.80 -16.14 -40.32
C SER A 35 20.80 -16.11 -39.15
N SER A 36 20.61 -17.00 -38.15
CA SER A 36 21.63 -17.98 -37.72
C SER A 36 21.16 -18.89 -36.56
N ASP A 37 21.54 -20.16 -36.67
CA ASP A 37 21.38 -21.25 -35.69
C ASP A 37 22.06 -21.00 -34.33
N ALA A 38 21.53 -21.71 -33.32
CA ALA A 38 22.12 -22.12 -32.03
C ALA A 38 21.51 -21.46 -30.78
N GLY A 39 20.89 -22.30 -29.95
CA GLY A 39 20.55 -21.92 -28.57
C GLY A 39 19.53 -22.86 -27.94
N SER A 40 20.01 -23.92 -27.30
CA SER A 40 19.21 -24.80 -26.44
C SER A 40 18.36 -24.03 -25.42
N SER A 41 17.16 -24.55 -25.24
CA SER A 41 16.14 -24.24 -24.23
C SER A 41 16.65 -24.10 -22.79
N SER A 42 16.47 -22.92 -22.18
CA SER A 42 16.37 -22.74 -20.71
C SER A 42 15.88 -21.35 -20.25
N VAL A 43 15.27 -20.54 -21.13
CA VAL A 43 14.78 -19.18 -20.77
C VAL A 43 13.32 -19.16 -20.28
N GLY A 44 12.63 -20.31 -20.31
CA GLY A 44 11.22 -20.40 -19.90
C GLY A 44 10.99 -20.23 -18.39
N SER A 45 11.93 -20.67 -17.54
CA SER A 45 11.69 -20.73 -16.10
C SER A 45 11.92 -19.39 -15.37
N GLN A 46 12.90 -18.59 -15.79
CA GLN A 46 13.20 -17.31 -15.13
C GLN A 46 12.05 -16.29 -15.32
N SER A 47 11.47 -16.23 -16.53
CA SER A 47 10.39 -15.28 -16.83
C SER A 47 9.10 -15.56 -16.07
N THR A 48 8.80 -16.83 -15.78
CA THR A 48 7.62 -17.21 -14.99
C THR A 48 7.79 -16.93 -13.50
N ASP A 49 9.02 -17.06 -12.99
CA ASP A 49 9.33 -16.76 -11.59
C ASP A 49 9.28 -15.25 -11.31
N GLU A 50 9.83 -14.41 -12.21
CA GLU A 50 9.75 -12.94 -12.11
C GLU A 50 8.30 -12.43 -12.17
N LEU A 51 7.47 -13.00 -13.05
CA LEU A 51 6.04 -12.64 -13.12
C LEU A 51 5.30 -13.03 -11.84
N SER A 52 5.61 -14.20 -11.26
CA SER A 52 5.01 -14.65 -10.01
C SER A 52 5.36 -13.72 -8.85
N GLU A 53 6.60 -13.23 -8.78
CA GLU A 53 7.03 -12.26 -7.78
C GLU A 53 6.29 -10.92 -7.96
N ILE A 54 6.16 -10.42 -9.20
CA ILE A 54 5.41 -9.19 -9.49
C ILE A 54 3.94 -9.32 -9.12
N LEU A 55 3.29 -10.45 -9.43
CA LEU A 55 1.91 -10.71 -9.04
C LEU A 55 1.75 -10.76 -7.51
N SER A 56 2.71 -11.37 -6.81
CA SER A 56 2.71 -11.40 -5.35
C SER A 56 2.85 -9.98 -4.75
N GLN A 57 3.73 -9.16 -5.33
CA GLN A 57 3.92 -7.77 -4.91
C GLN A 57 2.69 -6.92 -5.18
N ALA A 58 2.02 -7.13 -6.31
CA ALA A 58 0.76 -6.45 -6.64
C ALA A 58 -0.36 -6.83 -5.66
N ASP A 59 -0.47 -8.09 -5.24
CA ASP A 59 -1.48 -8.51 -4.26
C ASP A 59 -1.26 -7.85 -2.90
N ILE A 60 -0.01 -7.77 -2.45
CA ILE A 60 0.39 -7.06 -1.23
C ILE A 60 -0.05 -5.59 -1.31
N TRP A 61 0.25 -4.91 -2.42
CA TRP A 61 -0.13 -3.50 -2.59
C TRP A 61 -1.63 -3.28 -2.71
N LEU A 62 -2.39 -4.23 -3.28
CA LEU A 62 -3.85 -4.16 -3.30
C LEU A 62 -4.44 -4.32 -1.89
N GLY A 63 -3.87 -5.18 -1.05
CA GLY A 63 -4.23 -5.29 0.37
C GLY A 63 -3.97 -3.98 1.12
N ARG A 64 -2.79 -3.37 0.89
CA ARG A 64 -2.43 -2.07 1.48
C ARG A 64 -3.34 -0.94 1.02
N ALA A 65 -3.68 -0.89 -0.27
CA ALA A 65 -4.61 0.12 -0.79
C ALA A 65 -6.02 -0.01 -0.16
N GLU A 66 -6.46 -1.22 0.18
CA GLU A 66 -7.73 -1.44 0.89
C GLU A 66 -7.70 -0.89 2.32
N LEU A 67 -6.58 -1.12 3.02
CA LEU A 67 -6.33 -0.54 4.33
C LEU A 67 -6.32 0.99 4.24
N LEU A 68 -5.59 1.56 3.28
CA LEU A 68 -5.53 3.01 3.07
C LEU A 68 -6.92 3.61 2.81
N GLN A 69 -7.73 2.95 1.97
CA GLN A 69 -9.10 3.37 1.71
C GLN A 69 -9.96 3.35 2.97
N SER A 70 -9.74 2.36 3.85
CA SER A 70 -10.46 2.26 5.13
C SER A 70 -10.03 3.38 6.09
N LEU A 71 -8.73 3.64 6.22
CA LEU A 71 -8.17 4.72 7.03
C LEU A 71 -8.69 6.09 6.59
N LEU A 72 -8.55 6.41 5.30
CA LEU A 72 -9.05 7.66 4.73
C LEU A 72 -10.58 7.77 4.85
N GLY A 73 -11.30 6.65 4.70
CA GLY A 73 -12.75 6.59 4.90
C GLY A 73 -13.19 6.87 6.33
N SER A 74 -12.33 6.59 7.32
CA SER A 74 -12.53 6.94 8.73
C SER A 74 -12.04 8.34 9.10
N GLY A 75 -11.48 9.10 8.15
CA GLY A 75 -10.94 10.44 8.37
C GLY A 75 -9.52 10.47 8.93
N ILE A 76 -8.81 9.34 8.93
CA ILE A 76 -7.41 9.25 9.34
C ILE A 76 -6.52 9.70 8.19
N ALA A 77 -5.67 10.71 8.41
CA ALA A 77 -4.67 11.13 7.45
C ALA A 77 -3.51 10.10 7.40
N ALA A 78 -3.47 9.31 6.33
CA ALA A 78 -2.44 8.32 6.06
C ALA A 78 -2.00 8.39 4.59
N SER A 79 -0.76 8.03 4.30
CA SER A 79 -0.18 7.98 2.95
C SER A 79 0.18 6.54 2.52
N LEU A 80 0.64 6.39 1.27
CA LEU A 80 1.21 5.13 0.79
C LEU A 80 2.52 4.77 1.51
N ASP A 81 3.33 5.77 1.84
CA ASP A 81 4.57 5.56 2.60
C ASP A 81 4.28 5.03 4.00
N ASP A 82 3.24 5.54 4.67
CA ASP A 82 2.83 5.09 6.00
C ASP A 82 2.45 3.59 6.05
N ILE A 83 2.17 2.95 4.90
CA ILE A 83 1.81 1.53 4.80
C ILE A 83 2.78 0.73 3.90
N ALA A 84 3.92 1.31 3.56
CA ALA A 84 4.92 0.69 2.69
C ALA A 84 5.64 -0.50 3.35
N ASP A 85 5.72 -0.51 4.68
CA ASP A 85 6.33 -1.58 5.46
C ASP A 85 5.88 -1.52 6.93
N GLY A 86 6.38 -2.47 7.73
CA GLY A 86 6.05 -2.57 9.14
C GLY A 86 6.55 -1.40 9.98
N GLU A 87 7.73 -0.85 9.66
CA GLU A 87 8.33 0.27 10.40
C GLU A 87 7.54 1.57 10.17
N SER A 88 7.23 1.87 8.91
CA SER A 88 6.41 3.00 8.52
C SER A 88 5.01 2.92 9.14
N SER A 89 4.42 1.71 9.18
CA SER A 89 3.13 1.50 9.83
C SER A 89 3.17 1.68 11.35
N ALA A 90 4.31 1.34 11.98
CA ALA A 90 4.52 1.59 13.41
C ALA A 90 4.63 3.09 13.68
N HIS A 91 5.37 3.82 12.84
CA HIS A 91 5.48 5.27 12.96
C HIS A 91 4.12 5.98 12.79
N LEU A 92 3.29 5.53 11.83
CA LEU A 92 1.91 6.02 11.69
C LEU A 92 1.12 5.78 13.00
N ARG A 93 1.17 4.56 13.54
CA ARG A 93 0.46 4.23 14.79
C ARG A 93 0.90 5.12 15.95
N ASP A 94 2.19 5.31 16.14
CA ASP A 94 2.72 6.12 17.24
C ASP A 94 2.29 7.58 17.11
N ARG A 95 2.29 8.11 15.88
CA ARG A 95 1.79 9.45 15.56
C ARG A 95 0.30 9.61 15.90
N LEU A 96 -0.54 8.64 15.54
CA LEU A 96 -1.98 8.65 15.85
C LEU A 96 -2.25 8.55 17.35
N VAL A 97 -1.52 7.70 18.07
CA VAL A 97 -1.64 7.60 19.53
C VAL A 97 -1.26 8.90 20.22
N ALA A 98 -0.21 9.58 19.76
CA ALA A 98 0.19 10.88 20.29
C ALA A 98 -0.88 11.96 20.05
N GLU A 99 -1.47 12.00 18.85
CA GLU A 99 -2.53 12.94 18.49
C GLU A 99 -3.81 12.72 19.32
N GLU A 100 -4.21 11.46 19.53
CA GLU A 100 -5.36 11.12 20.36
C GLU A 100 -5.13 11.52 21.83
N ARG A 101 -3.96 11.19 22.40
CA ARG A 101 -3.60 11.59 23.77
C ARG A 101 -3.60 13.10 23.94
N TYR A 102 -3.03 13.83 22.98
CA TYR A 102 -3.06 15.28 22.99
C TYR A 102 -4.49 15.82 22.94
N SER A 103 -5.32 15.29 22.04
CA SER A 103 -6.72 15.68 21.90
C SER A 103 -7.52 15.43 23.18
N MET A 104 -7.32 14.29 23.83
CA MET A 104 -7.96 13.95 25.10
C MET A 104 -7.49 14.84 26.25
N ALA A 105 -6.20 15.18 26.32
CA ALA A 105 -5.68 16.10 27.31
C ALA A 105 -6.32 17.50 27.15
N VAL A 106 -6.33 18.03 25.93
CA VAL A 106 -6.96 19.33 25.62
C VAL A 106 -8.46 19.33 25.93
N TYR A 107 -9.17 18.27 25.53
CA TYR A 107 -10.60 18.13 25.82
C TYR A 107 -10.87 18.13 27.32
N THR A 108 -10.08 17.37 28.08
CA THR A 108 -10.21 17.29 29.54
C THR A 108 -9.92 18.62 30.20
N CYS A 109 -8.86 19.33 29.79
CA CYS A 109 -8.56 20.68 30.29
C CYS A 109 -9.70 21.67 30.02
N LYS A 110 -10.29 21.64 28.81
CA LYS A 110 -11.45 22.49 28.47
C LYS A 110 -12.67 22.16 29.34
N LYS A 111 -12.94 20.87 29.58
CA LYS A 111 -14.12 20.42 30.33
C LYS A 111 -14.00 20.70 31.83
N CYS A 112 -12.81 20.59 32.39
CA CYS A 112 -12.55 20.82 33.81
C CYS A 112 -12.49 22.32 34.19
N LYS A 113 -12.66 23.25 33.24
CA LYS A 113 -12.56 24.71 33.45
C LYS A 113 -11.32 25.08 34.27
N VAL A 114 -10.17 24.47 33.96
CA VAL A 114 -8.92 24.78 34.66
C VAL A 114 -8.53 26.21 34.28
N ASP A 115 -8.82 27.16 35.15
CA ASP A 115 -8.61 28.59 34.93
C ASP A 115 -7.11 28.92 34.80
N LYS A 116 -6.74 29.51 33.66
CA LYS A 116 -5.59 30.41 33.45
C LYS A 116 -4.24 30.00 34.08
N SER A 117 -3.85 28.75 33.92
CA SER A 117 -2.45 28.34 34.03
C SER A 117 -2.01 27.75 32.68
N PRO A 118 -0.75 27.91 32.26
CA PRO A 118 -0.37 27.53 30.91
C PRO A 118 -0.59 26.03 30.74
N ALA A 119 -1.44 25.64 29.78
CA ALA A 119 -1.89 24.26 29.58
C ALA A 119 -0.73 23.24 29.44
N TYR A 120 0.47 23.69 29.06
CA TYR A 120 1.68 22.87 28.98
C TYR A 120 2.07 22.22 30.32
N GLN A 121 1.78 22.85 31.46
CA GLN A 121 2.28 22.39 32.76
C GLN A 121 1.46 21.25 33.35
N TYR A 122 0.17 21.16 33.00
CA TYR A 122 -0.70 20.03 33.37
C TYR A 122 -0.66 18.90 32.34
N CYS A 123 -0.57 19.21 31.05
CA CYS A 123 -0.36 18.17 30.02
C CYS A 123 0.99 17.45 30.19
N SER A 124 1.99 18.08 30.81
CA SER A 124 3.29 17.44 31.11
C SER A 124 3.21 16.33 32.17
N PHE A 125 2.13 16.24 32.96
CA PHE A 125 1.94 15.15 33.94
C PHE A 125 1.27 13.90 33.34
N MET A 126 0.81 13.96 32.08
CA MET A 126 0.24 12.81 31.35
C MET A 126 1.21 12.19 30.34
N TYR A 127 2.47 12.64 30.31
CA TYR A 127 3.56 12.04 29.56
C TYR A 127 4.48 11.23 30.47
#